data_AF-A0A6B8W2U1-F1
#
_entry.id   AF-A0A6B8W2U1-F1
#
_cell.length_a   1.000
_cell.length_b   1.000
_cell.length_c   1.000
_cell.angle_alpha   90.00
_cell.angle_beta   90.00
_cell.angle_gamma   90.00
#
_symmetry.space_group_name_H-M   'P 1'
#
loop_
_entity.id
_entity.type
_entity.pdbx_description
1 polymer ?
#
loop_
_entity_poly.entity_id
_entity_poly.type
_entity_poly.pdbx_seq_one_letter_code
_entity_poly.pdbx_strand_id
1 'polypeptide(L)'
;MDLKQRAITQQFTVELVRAMPQLSIPQAVSAAMQLADSMDLPRVRDFGALVGLVNGLQLRPAAEWEAFGYEPTERAVAVRLEVPHEAAAPTPGKEHLPERAWDGRIRFEDHYLSVHTRRVHPPGMHLCDYRDAVGGWRKRLGYVTEPTLAYAEFTSAAAEKKMPMRRVEMLGNLWKIGAVATWEKDWEGETSWCYVDQRPSPGESPDPMLNDSDAWYRLRINPDVGRDVIVEIARCLAEIHLGYVEKLWGPTVEGGTQRGPESEAAAYIALERLWIPQRSRRTDWYHRYVAGEPMPNQFRWSEVFRAAEAVEDLLRGDTAPVTA
;
A
#
# COMPACT_ATOMS: atom_id res chain seq x y z
N MET A 1 -13.13 9.08 23.70
CA MET A 1 -13.71 8.40 22.52
C MET A 1 -14.06 6.99 22.96
N ASP A 2 -15.29 6.53 22.69
CA ASP A 2 -15.71 5.14 22.96
C ASP A 2 -14.78 4.15 22.21
N LEU A 3 -14.42 3.02 22.84
CA LEU A 3 -13.56 2.00 22.24
C LEU A 3 -14.16 1.43 20.95
N LYS A 4 -15.49 1.28 20.91
CA LYS A 4 -16.19 0.85 19.69
C LYS A 4 -16.11 1.91 18.60
N GLN A 5 -16.28 3.18 18.96
CA GLN A 5 -16.13 4.29 18.01
C GLN A 5 -14.70 4.35 17.44
N ARG A 6 -13.69 4.14 18.28
CA ARG A 6 -12.29 4.09 17.84
C ARG A 6 -12.05 2.95 16.86
N ALA A 7 -12.58 1.75 17.15
CA ALA A 7 -12.45 0.59 16.28
C ALA A 7 -13.08 0.82 14.91
N ILE A 8 -14.32 1.34 14.86
CA ILE A 8 -15.01 1.57 13.58
C ILE A 8 -14.36 2.69 12.76
N THR A 9 -13.85 3.75 13.39
CA THR A 9 -13.08 4.79 12.70
C THR A 9 -11.76 4.24 12.14
N GLN A 10 -11.10 3.33 12.85
CA GLN A 10 -9.90 2.63 12.36
C GLN A 10 -10.21 1.74 11.15
N GLN A 11 -11.26 0.91 11.24
CA GLN A 11 -11.71 0.11 10.10
C GLN A 11 -12.07 0.99 8.90
N PHE A 12 -12.81 2.08 9.12
CA PHE A 12 -13.15 3.03 8.05
C PHE A 12 -11.89 3.59 7.39
N THR A 13 -10.89 4.00 8.18
CA THR A 13 -9.62 4.52 7.67
C THR A 13 -8.89 3.49 6.83
N VAL A 14 -8.74 2.26 7.35
CA VAL A 14 -8.06 1.16 6.64
C VAL A 14 -8.78 0.82 5.33
N GLU A 15 -10.10 0.65 5.36
CA GLU A 15 -10.86 0.31 4.17
C GLU A 15 -10.86 1.44 3.14
N LEU A 16 -10.92 2.71 3.56
CA LEU A 16 -10.82 3.85 2.65
C LEU A 16 -9.45 3.89 1.96
N VAL A 17 -8.36 3.73 2.73
CA VAL A 17 -7.00 3.65 2.19
C VAL A 17 -6.89 2.51 1.17
N ARG A 18 -7.44 1.33 1.47
CA ARG A 18 -7.46 0.17 0.56
C ARG A 18 -8.27 0.44 -0.71
N ALA A 19 -9.34 1.22 -0.61
CA ALA A 19 -10.25 1.52 -1.70
C ALA A 19 -9.72 2.59 -2.68
N MET A 20 -8.78 3.45 -2.24
CA MET A 20 -8.34 4.64 -2.98
C MET A 20 -6.85 4.60 -3.42
N PRO A 21 -6.44 3.67 -4.30
CA PRO A 21 -5.06 3.52 -4.79
C PRO A 21 -4.57 4.71 -5.64
N GLN A 22 -5.48 5.56 -6.13
CA GLN A 22 -5.15 6.79 -6.85
C GLN A 22 -4.60 7.91 -5.95
N LEU A 23 -4.78 7.77 -4.63
CA LEU A 23 -4.18 8.64 -3.62
C LEU A 23 -3.00 7.90 -2.99
N SER A 24 -1.94 8.63 -2.61
CA SER A 24 -0.92 8.08 -1.70
C SER A 24 -1.57 7.66 -0.37
N ILE A 25 -0.93 6.76 0.38
CA ILE A 25 -1.49 6.33 1.67
C ILE A 25 -1.68 7.52 2.64
N PRO A 26 -0.73 8.45 2.81
CA PRO A 26 -0.92 9.64 3.63
C PRO A 26 -2.11 10.50 3.20
N GLN A 27 -2.30 10.71 1.90
CA GLN A 27 -3.48 11.43 1.37
C GLN A 27 -4.77 10.69 1.70
N ALA A 28 -4.81 9.37 1.52
CA ALA A 28 -6.00 8.57 1.81
C ALA A 28 -6.31 8.51 3.32
N VAL A 29 -5.30 8.46 4.19
CA VAL A 29 -5.48 8.59 5.64
C VAL A 29 -6.03 9.98 6.00
N SER A 30 -5.47 11.05 5.42
CA SER A 30 -5.97 12.41 5.60
C SER A 30 -7.43 12.54 5.14
N ALA A 31 -7.77 11.96 3.98
CA ALA A 31 -9.13 11.91 3.47
C ALA A 31 -10.06 11.18 4.44
N ALA A 32 -9.65 10.02 4.97
CA ALA A 32 -10.44 9.28 5.94
C ALA A 32 -10.71 10.07 7.22
N MET A 33 -9.70 10.77 7.75
CA MET A 33 -9.88 11.60 8.93
C MET A 33 -10.87 12.74 8.70
N GLN A 34 -10.76 13.44 7.56
CA GLN A 34 -11.68 14.53 7.20
C GLN A 34 -13.11 14.02 6.94
N LEU A 35 -13.24 12.83 6.33
CA LEU A 35 -14.54 12.24 6.04
C LEU A 35 -15.19 11.64 7.30
N ALA A 36 -14.43 11.06 8.21
CA ALA A 36 -14.96 10.36 9.39
C ALA A 36 -15.89 11.24 10.24
N ASP A 37 -15.62 12.54 10.33
CA ASP A 37 -16.46 13.50 11.07
C ASP A 37 -17.82 13.77 10.38
N SER A 38 -17.84 13.71 9.05
CA SER A 38 -19.06 13.89 8.25
C SER A 38 -19.86 12.59 8.08
N MET A 39 -19.20 11.44 8.28
CA MET A 39 -19.80 10.13 8.11
C MET A 39 -20.45 9.67 9.42
N ASP A 40 -21.68 9.18 9.32
CA ASP A 40 -22.41 8.61 10.46
C ASP A 40 -21.96 7.16 10.74
N LEU A 41 -20.64 7.00 10.97
CA LEU A 41 -20.00 5.71 11.23
C LEU A 41 -20.68 4.89 12.34
N PRO A 42 -21.15 5.47 13.46
CA PRO A 42 -21.85 4.69 14.49
C PRO A 42 -23.08 3.92 14.00
N ARG A 43 -23.69 4.32 12.88
CA ARG A 43 -24.86 3.64 12.29
C ARG A 43 -24.49 2.48 11.38
N VAL A 44 -23.21 2.32 11.03
CA VAL A 44 -22.74 1.21 10.21
C VAL A 44 -22.76 -0.07 11.06
N ARG A 45 -23.61 -1.03 10.66
CA ARG A 45 -23.98 -2.18 11.50
C ARG A 45 -22.91 -3.26 11.58
N ASP A 46 -22.22 -3.49 10.47
CA ASP A 46 -21.22 -4.55 10.33
C ASP A 46 -20.15 -4.15 9.30
N PHE A 47 -19.10 -4.97 9.24
CA PHE A 47 -17.97 -4.76 8.32
C PHE A 47 -18.38 -4.81 6.84
N GLY A 48 -19.39 -5.60 6.47
CA GLY A 48 -19.89 -5.66 5.09
C GLY A 48 -20.54 -4.33 4.68
N ALA A 49 -21.34 -3.74 5.56
CA ALA A 49 -21.93 -2.42 5.36
C ALA A 49 -20.86 -1.32 5.27
N LEU A 50 -19.80 -1.41 6.07
CA LEU A 50 -18.66 -0.48 6.01
C LEU A 50 -17.95 -0.56 4.66
N VAL A 51 -17.63 -1.77 4.19
CA VAL A 51 -17.01 -1.99 2.87
C VAL A 51 -17.94 -1.50 1.75
N GLY A 52 -19.25 -1.71 1.88
CA GLY A 52 -20.26 -1.19 0.96
C GLY A 52 -20.28 0.34 0.89
N LEU A 53 -20.24 1.01 2.05
CA LEU A 53 -20.13 2.46 2.16
C LEU A 53 -18.87 2.97 1.45
N VAL A 54 -17.70 2.44 1.81
CA VAL A 54 -16.41 2.85 1.25
C VAL A 54 -16.36 2.66 -0.27
N ASN A 55 -16.84 1.52 -0.78
CA ASN A 55 -16.89 1.25 -2.22
C ASN A 55 -17.89 2.13 -2.99
N GLY A 56 -18.78 2.82 -2.28
CA GLY A 56 -19.69 3.83 -2.84
C GLY A 56 -19.09 5.24 -2.86
N LEU A 57 -18.01 5.50 -2.12
CA LEU A 57 -17.36 6.81 -2.07
C LEU A 57 -16.56 7.08 -3.35
N GLN A 58 -16.94 8.13 -4.05
CA GLN A 58 -16.26 8.61 -5.25
C GLN A 58 -15.63 9.96 -4.95
N LEU A 59 -14.40 9.93 -4.45
CA LEU A 59 -13.64 11.13 -4.12
C LEU A 59 -12.76 11.51 -5.32
N ARG A 60 -13.01 12.69 -5.89
CA ARG A 60 -12.27 13.20 -7.06
C ARG A 60 -11.81 14.64 -6.84
N PRO A 61 -10.71 15.06 -7.49
CA PRO A 61 -10.26 16.46 -7.47
C PRO A 61 -11.34 17.43 -7.98
N ALA A 62 -11.35 18.64 -7.44
CA ALA A 62 -12.24 19.71 -7.89
C ALA A 62 -12.06 20.01 -9.39
N ALA A 63 -10.82 20.02 -9.87
CA ALA A 63 -10.49 20.25 -11.28
C ALA A 63 -11.08 19.16 -12.20
N GLU A 64 -11.15 17.91 -11.75
CA GLU A 64 -11.78 16.83 -12.52
C GLU A 64 -13.30 17.04 -12.60
N TRP A 65 -13.96 17.35 -11.48
CA TRP A 65 -15.39 17.66 -11.48
C TRP A 65 -15.74 18.80 -12.45
N GLU A 66 -14.98 19.90 -12.37
CA GLU A 66 -15.16 21.07 -13.22
C GLU A 66 -14.97 20.73 -14.70
N ALA A 67 -13.91 19.98 -15.05
CA ALA A 67 -13.64 19.56 -16.42
C ALA A 67 -14.78 18.76 -17.07
N PHE A 68 -15.60 18.07 -16.25
CA PHE A 68 -16.77 17.32 -16.69
C PHE A 68 -18.10 18.02 -16.38
N GLY A 69 -18.10 19.33 -16.12
CA GLY A 69 -19.31 20.16 -15.99
C GLY A 69 -20.07 19.98 -14.67
N TYR A 70 -19.39 19.51 -13.63
CA TYR A 70 -19.91 19.44 -12.27
C TYR A 70 -19.39 20.61 -11.43
N GLU A 71 -20.20 21.05 -10.48
CA GLU A 71 -19.77 21.99 -9.44
C GLU A 71 -20.14 21.47 -8.04
N PRO A 72 -19.40 21.85 -6.99
CA PRO A 72 -19.80 21.57 -5.61
C PRO A 72 -21.15 22.22 -5.28
N THR A 73 -21.99 21.48 -4.55
CA THR A 73 -23.23 22.03 -3.97
C THR A 73 -22.92 23.00 -2.83
N GLU A 74 -23.89 23.83 -2.43
CA GLU A 74 -23.74 24.78 -1.31
C GLU A 74 -23.39 24.11 0.04
N ARG A 75 -23.68 22.81 0.18
CA ARG A 75 -23.39 22.01 1.38
C ARG A 75 -22.16 21.12 1.22
N ALA A 76 -21.44 21.25 0.11
CA ALA A 76 -20.28 20.42 -0.16
C ALA A 76 -19.19 20.66 0.88
N VAL A 77 -18.77 19.60 1.55
CA VAL A 77 -17.58 19.61 2.40
C VAL A 77 -16.40 19.15 1.54
N ALA A 78 -15.41 20.03 1.39
CA ALA A 78 -14.18 19.74 0.68
C ALA A 78 -13.27 18.86 1.54
N VAL A 79 -12.67 17.84 0.92
CA VAL A 79 -11.54 17.09 1.47
C VAL A 79 -10.28 17.71 0.92
N ARG A 80 -9.50 18.39 1.75
CA ARG A 80 -8.31 19.12 1.32
C ARG A 80 -7.09 18.23 1.41
N LEU A 81 -6.50 17.90 0.26
CA LEU A 81 -5.36 16.99 0.16
C LEU A 81 -4.13 17.73 -0.34
N GLU A 82 -2.96 17.39 0.20
CA GLU A 82 -1.70 17.90 -0.33
C GLU A 82 -1.49 17.37 -1.76
N VAL A 83 -1.05 18.24 -2.67
CA VAL A 83 -0.68 17.84 -4.03
C VAL A 83 0.71 17.21 -3.99
N PRO A 84 0.90 15.96 -4.46
CA PRO A 84 2.22 15.33 -4.47
C PRO A 84 3.22 16.20 -5.22
N HIS A 85 4.41 16.37 -4.63
CA HIS A 85 5.51 17.03 -5.32
C HIS A 85 6.06 16.04 -6.35
N GLU A 86 5.88 16.30 -7.65
CA GLU A 86 6.65 15.58 -8.66
C GLU A 86 8.13 15.91 -8.45
N ALA A 87 8.93 14.92 -8.04
CA ALA A 87 10.37 15.02 -8.16
C ALA A 87 10.66 15.14 -9.66
N ALA A 88 11.12 16.32 -10.10
CA ALA A 88 11.51 16.50 -11.48
C ALA A 88 12.55 15.43 -11.83
N ALA A 89 12.34 14.70 -12.93
CA ALA A 89 13.32 13.73 -13.41
C ALA A 89 14.70 14.40 -13.47
N PRO A 90 15.77 13.78 -12.94
CA PRO A 90 17.09 14.37 -12.93
C PRO A 90 17.49 14.67 -14.38
N THR A 91 17.60 15.96 -14.69
CA THR A 91 18.10 16.39 -16.00
C THR A 91 19.62 16.20 -16.00
N PRO A 92 20.21 15.50 -17.00
CA PRO A 92 21.67 15.35 -17.07
C PRO A 92 22.35 16.72 -17.02
N GLY A 93 23.29 16.90 -16.09
CA GLY A 93 23.99 18.18 -15.87
C GLY A 93 23.34 19.14 -14.87
N LYS A 94 22.28 18.74 -14.15
CA LYS A 94 21.64 19.51 -13.06
C LYS A 94 21.57 18.75 -11.72
N GLU A 95 22.51 17.82 -11.50
CA GLU A 95 22.59 16.97 -10.30
C GLU A 95 22.78 17.74 -8.98
N HIS A 96 23.13 19.04 -9.05
CA HIS A 96 23.48 19.87 -7.89
C HIS A 96 22.43 20.93 -7.53
N LEU A 97 21.27 20.96 -8.22
CA LEU A 97 20.19 21.89 -7.87
C LEU A 97 19.24 21.21 -6.89
N PRO A 98 18.90 21.84 -5.74
CA PRO A 98 18.01 21.23 -4.76
C PRO A 98 16.66 20.95 -5.42
N GLU A 99 16.20 19.70 -5.31
CA GLU A 99 14.85 19.26 -5.64
C GLU A 99 13.83 20.13 -4.91
N ARG A 100 13.34 21.16 -5.59
CA ARG A 100 12.25 22.00 -5.10
C ARG A 100 11.38 22.32 -6.30
N ALA A 101 10.07 22.10 -6.15
CA ALA A 101 9.09 22.81 -6.95
C ALA A 101 9.50 24.29 -7.02
N TRP A 102 9.30 24.94 -8.16
CA TRP A 102 9.84 26.28 -8.48
C TRP A 102 9.62 27.38 -7.41
N ASP A 103 8.76 27.16 -6.39
CA ASP A 103 8.52 28.05 -5.24
C ASP A 103 8.69 27.41 -3.82
N GLY A 104 8.93 26.09 -3.70
CA GLY A 104 9.08 25.38 -2.43
C GLY A 104 7.85 25.37 -1.51
N ARG A 105 6.65 25.64 -2.03
CA ARG A 105 5.41 25.73 -1.21
C ARG A 105 4.58 24.46 -1.30
N ILE A 106 4.14 23.96 -0.15
CA ILE A 106 3.13 22.91 -0.06
C ILE A 106 1.84 23.43 -0.71
N ARG A 107 1.35 22.71 -1.72
CA ARG A 107 0.08 23.01 -2.39
C ARG A 107 -0.98 22.04 -1.93
N PHE A 108 -2.21 22.53 -1.84
CA PHE A 108 -3.36 21.72 -1.50
C PHE A 108 -4.39 21.81 -2.62
N GLU A 109 -5.05 20.70 -2.90
CA GLU A 109 -6.16 20.60 -3.83
C GLU A 109 -7.39 20.07 -3.10
N ASP A 110 -8.52 20.73 -3.36
CA ASP A 110 -9.81 20.31 -2.82
C ASP A 110 -10.34 19.12 -3.62
N HIS A 111 -10.84 18.13 -2.89
CA HIS A 111 -11.51 16.96 -3.43
C HIS A 111 -12.95 16.93 -2.93
N TYR A 112 -13.86 16.45 -3.77
CA TYR A 112 -15.27 16.36 -3.43
C TYR A 112 -15.80 14.95 -3.69
N LEU A 113 -16.69 14.50 -2.82
CA LEU A 113 -17.48 13.30 -3.05
C LEU A 113 -18.54 13.57 -4.13
N SER A 114 -18.84 12.57 -4.96
CA SER A 114 -19.89 12.68 -5.98
C SER A 114 -21.23 13.20 -5.44
N VAL A 115 -21.64 12.74 -4.25
CA VAL A 115 -22.88 13.18 -3.56
C VAL A 115 -22.89 14.67 -3.19
N HIS A 116 -21.72 15.32 -3.15
CA HIS A 116 -21.58 16.75 -2.88
C HIS A 116 -21.49 17.60 -4.14
N THR A 117 -21.61 17.00 -5.32
CA THR A 117 -21.51 17.71 -6.61
C THR A 117 -22.82 17.64 -7.38
N ARG A 118 -23.07 18.64 -8.22
CA ARG A 118 -24.21 18.67 -9.14
C ARG A 118 -23.73 18.99 -10.54
N ARG A 119 -24.40 18.44 -11.55
CA ARG A 119 -24.10 18.71 -12.95
C ARG A 119 -24.80 19.99 -13.39
N VAL A 120 -24.05 20.93 -13.96
CA VAL A 120 -24.56 22.27 -14.33
C VAL A 120 -24.48 22.51 -15.82
N HIS A 121 -23.51 21.89 -16.49
CA HIS A 121 -23.37 21.96 -17.93
C HIS A 121 -23.42 20.56 -18.53
N PRO A 122 -24.18 20.34 -19.63
CA PRO A 122 -24.03 19.15 -20.43
C PRO A 122 -22.69 19.24 -21.17
N PRO A 123 -21.65 18.48 -20.79
CA PRO A 123 -20.39 18.50 -21.50
C PRO A 123 -20.55 17.66 -22.77
N GLY A 124 -19.70 17.92 -23.76
CA GLY A 124 -19.51 17.01 -24.89
C GLY A 124 -18.82 15.70 -24.50
N MET A 125 -18.38 15.55 -23.24
CA MET A 125 -17.67 14.38 -22.72
C MET A 125 -18.35 13.82 -21.46
N HIS A 126 -18.36 12.50 -21.34
CA HIS A 126 -18.84 11.80 -20.15
C HIS A 126 -17.72 11.63 -19.13
N LEU A 127 -18.02 11.90 -17.85
CA LEU A 127 -17.12 11.56 -16.75
C LEU A 127 -16.88 10.05 -16.77
N CYS A 128 -15.60 9.64 -16.68
CA CYS A 128 -15.24 8.22 -16.65
C CYS A 128 -15.86 7.51 -15.44
N ASP A 129 -16.12 6.21 -15.57
CA ASP A 129 -16.55 5.43 -14.41
C ASP A 129 -15.44 5.42 -13.34
N TYR A 130 -15.82 5.67 -12.09
CA TYR A 130 -14.85 5.77 -11.00
C TYR A 130 -14.16 4.45 -10.71
N ARG A 131 -14.86 3.32 -10.84
CA ARG A 131 -14.26 2.00 -10.62
C ARG A 131 -13.29 1.64 -11.73
N ASP A 132 -13.55 2.05 -12.96
CA ASP A 132 -12.61 1.88 -14.07
C ASP A 132 -11.34 2.71 -13.84
N ALA A 133 -11.48 3.98 -13.44
CA ALA A 133 -10.35 4.84 -13.10
C ALA A 133 -9.50 4.23 -11.96
N VAL A 134 -10.14 3.89 -10.82
CA VAL A 134 -9.50 3.21 -9.68
C VAL A 134 -8.86 1.88 -10.12
N GLY A 135 -9.54 1.11 -10.95
CA GLY A 135 -9.05 -0.15 -11.49
C GLY A 135 -7.80 0.02 -12.35
N GLY A 136 -7.69 1.12 -13.09
CA GLY A 136 -6.47 1.52 -13.80
C GLY A 136 -5.30 1.74 -12.84
N TRP A 137 -5.53 2.47 -11.74
CA TRP A 137 -4.52 2.70 -10.70
C TRP A 137 -4.06 1.41 -10.02
N ARG A 138 -4.97 0.48 -9.70
CA ARG A 138 -4.58 -0.82 -9.12
C ARG A 138 -3.73 -1.66 -10.07
N LYS A 139 -3.94 -1.52 -11.38
CA LYS A 139 -3.25 -2.26 -12.44
C LYS A 139 -1.90 -1.66 -12.81
N ARG A 140 -1.70 -0.37 -12.56
CA ARG A 140 -0.44 0.33 -12.86
C ARG A 140 0.75 -0.41 -12.25
N LEU A 141 1.77 -0.65 -13.06
CA LEU A 141 3.12 -0.96 -12.63
C LEU A 141 3.98 0.29 -12.83
N GLY A 142 4.93 0.51 -11.93
CA GLY A 142 5.84 1.64 -11.94
C GLY A 142 6.81 1.59 -13.12
N TYR A 143 7.39 2.74 -13.43
CA TYR A 143 8.25 2.99 -14.59
C TYR A 143 9.59 2.22 -14.60
N VAL A 144 9.96 1.58 -13.48
CA VAL A 144 11.21 0.82 -13.30
C VAL A 144 10.93 -0.68 -13.13
N THR A 145 9.70 -1.15 -13.32
CA THR A 145 9.42 -2.60 -13.25
C THR A 145 9.86 -3.25 -14.56
N GLU A 146 11.04 -3.86 -14.55
CA GLU A 146 11.50 -4.68 -15.66
C GLU A 146 10.92 -6.10 -15.54
N PRO A 147 10.42 -6.70 -16.64
CA PRO A 147 9.98 -8.08 -16.64
C PRO A 147 11.15 -9.01 -16.29
N THR A 148 11.11 -9.61 -15.10
CA THR A 148 12.08 -10.63 -14.68
C THR A 148 11.38 -11.94 -14.36
N LEU A 149 12.00 -13.04 -14.78
CA LEU A 149 11.56 -14.41 -14.51
C LEU A 149 12.31 -15.04 -13.34
N ALA A 150 13.08 -14.27 -12.57
CA ALA A 150 13.81 -14.77 -11.39
C ALA A 150 12.88 -15.52 -10.42
N TYR A 151 11.63 -15.07 -10.33
CA TYR A 151 10.58 -15.62 -9.47
C TYR A 151 9.60 -16.53 -10.22
N ALA A 152 9.93 -16.95 -11.44
CA ALA A 152 9.06 -17.83 -12.24
C ALA A 152 8.85 -19.19 -11.57
N GLU A 153 9.73 -19.64 -10.68
CA GLU A 153 9.51 -20.87 -9.91
C GLU A 153 8.24 -20.80 -9.04
N PHE A 154 7.83 -19.62 -8.56
CA PHE A 154 6.56 -19.41 -7.87
C PHE A 154 5.34 -19.58 -8.80
N THR A 155 5.55 -19.61 -10.12
CA THR A 155 4.51 -19.94 -11.12
C THR A 155 4.46 -21.44 -11.45
N SER A 156 5.49 -22.20 -11.08
CA SER A 156 5.68 -23.59 -11.50
C SER A 156 5.94 -24.53 -10.31
N ALA A 157 4.90 -24.85 -9.54
CA ALA A 157 4.89 -26.02 -8.66
C ALA A 157 3.48 -26.60 -8.46
N ALA A 158 3.37 -27.91 -8.71
CA ALA A 158 2.30 -28.88 -8.40
C ALA A 158 0.84 -28.38 -8.28
N ALA A 159 0.02 -28.78 -9.27
CA ALA A 159 -1.45 -28.83 -9.27
C ALA A 159 -2.18 -27.61 -8.66
N GLU A 160 -2.68 -26.73 -9.54
CA GLU A 160 -3.64 -25.63 -9.23
C GLU A 160 -3.09 -24.40 -8.49
N LYS A 161 -1.79 -24.37 -8.16
CA LYS A 161 -1.14 -23.31 -7.35
C LYS A 161 -0.31 -22.30 -8.17
N LYS A 162 -0.86 -21.74 -9.25
CA LYS A 162 -0.10 -20.78 -10.09
C LYS A 162 -0.23 -19.34 -9.57
N MET A 163 0.89 -18.72 -9.21
CA MET A 163 0.95 -17.27 -9.05
C MET A 163 0.77 -16.59 -10.43
N PRO A 164 -0.13 -15.60 -10.60
CA PRO A 164 -0.24 -14.86 -11.86
C PRO A 164 1.06 -14.13 -12.22
N MET A 165 1.40 -14.07 -13.52
CA MET A 165 2.65 -13.46 -13.99
C MET A 165 2.85 -12.02 -13.51
N ARG A 166 1.78 -11.22 -13.45
CA ARG A 166 1.84 -9.86 -12.92
C ARG A 166 2.41 -9.77 -11.50
N ARG A 167 2.14 -10.78 -10.67
CA ARG A 167 2.67 -10.83 -9.29
C ARG A 167 4.15 -11.18 -9.29
N VAL A 168 4.60 -12.01 -10.23
CA VAL A 168 6.02 -12.32 -10.45
C VAL A 168 6.78 -11.08 -10.91
N GLU A 169 6.21 -10.30 -11.82
CA GLU A 169 6.75 -9.00 -12.24
C GLU A 169 6.93 -8.04 -11.04
N MET A 170 5.95 -8.00 -10.13
CA MET A 170 6.06 -7.20 -8.89
C MET A 170 7.18 -7.69 -7.96
N LEU A 171 7.34 -9.01 -7.81
CA LEU A 171 8.44 -9.57 -7.03
C LEU A 171 9.80 -9.23 -7.66
N GLY A 172 9.84 -8.98 -8.97
CA GLY A 172 11.02 -8.46 -9.65
C GLY A 172 11.59 -7.15 -9.10
N ASN A 173 10.87 -6.45 -8.23
CA ASN A 173 11.35 -5.24 -7.57
C ASN A 173 12.06 -5.50 -6.23
N LEU A 174 12.06 -6.73 -5.68
CA LEU A 174 12.62 -7.04 -4.36
C LEU A 174 14.11 -6.66 -4.22
N TRP A 175 14.89 -6.81 -5.30
CA TRP A 175 16.31 -6.47 -5.30
C TRP A 175 16.58 -5.02 -4.90
N LYS A 176 15.64 -4.09 -5.12
CA LYS A 176 15.81 -2.66 -4.83
C LYS A 176 16.06 -2.37 -3.34
N ILE A 177 15.69 -3.30 -2.46
CA ILE A 177 15.97 -3.22 -1.02
C ILE A 177 16.96 -4.29 -0.54
N GLY A 178 17.64 -4.97 -1.46
CA GLY A 178 18.56 -6.06 -1.15
C GLY A 178 17.85 -7.36 -0.76
N ALA A 179 16.59 -7.56 -1.15
CA ALA A 179 15.80 -8.72 -0.75
C ALA A 179 15.69 -9.78 -1.84
N VAL A 180 15.73 -11.05 -1.43
CA VAL A 180 15.42 -12.20 -2.30
C VAL A 180 14.45 -13.15 -1.59
N ALA A 181 13.44 -13.63 -2.33
CA ALA A 181 12.47 -14.60 -1.86
C ALA A 181 12.71 -16.00 -2.45
N THR A 182 12.69 -17.03 -1.59
CA THR A 182 12.94 -18.42 -1.97
C THR A 182 12.02 -19.39 -1.24
N TRP A 183 11.91 -20.62 -1.73
CA TRP A 183 11.22 -21.69 -1.01
C TRP A 183 12.02 -22.20 0.19
N GLU A 184 11.38 -22.32 1.34
CA GLU A 184 11.93 -23.03 2.50
C GLU A 184 11.85 -24.55 2.28
N LYS A 185 12.90 -25.26 2.69
CA LYS A 185 13.03 -26.72 2.54
C LYS A 185 13.37 -27.43 3.86
N ASP A 186 13.95 -26.70 4.81
CA ASP A 186 14.54 -27.24 6.02
C ASP A 186 13.75 -26.88 7.27
N TRP A 187 13.05 -25.74 7.28
CA TRP A 187 12.33 -25.24 8.47
C TRP A 187 10.83 -25.52 8.41
N GLU A 188 10.29 -25.93 9.55
CA GLU A 188 8.86 -26.20 9.74
C GLU A 188 8.25 -25.25 10.78
N GLY A 189 6.91 -25.19 10.83
CA GLY A 189 6.18 -24.52 11.91
C GLY A 189 5.74 -23.09 11.64
N GLU A 190 6.31 -22.41 10.64
CA GLU A 190 5.91 -21.06 10.23
C GLU A 190 5.54 -21.02 8.74
N THR A 191 4.82 -19.97 8.34
CA THR A 191 4.45 -19.76 6.93
C THR A 191 5.51 -19.01 6.13
N SER A 192 6.35 -18.25 6.81
CA SER A 192 7.47 -17.54 6.21
C SER A 192 8.47 -17.08 7.28
N TRP A 193 9.71 -16.88 6.86
CA TRP A 193 10.80 -16.37 7.67
C TRP A 193 11.48 -15.20 6.96
N CYS A 194 11.74 -14.13 7.69
CA CYS A 194 12.45 -12.95 7.21
C CYS A 194 13.59 -12.61 8.17
N TYR A 195 14.79 -12.47 7.64
CA TYR A 195 15.98 -12.12 8.41
C TYR A 195 17.02 -11.44 7.53
N VAL A 196 17.93 -10.73 8.19
CA VAL A 196 19.17 -10.23 7.59
C VAL A 196 20.10 -11.41 7.36
N ASP A 197 20.53 -11.58 6.12
CA ASP A 197 21.44 -12.65 5.70
C ASP A 197 22.86 -12.09 5.54
N GLN A 198 22.99 -10.96 4.82
CA GLN A 198 24.25 -10.26 4.64
C GLN A 198 24.11 -8.78 4.98
N ARG A 199 25.20 -8.20 5.49
CA ARG A 199 25.27 -6.77 5.80
C ARG A 199 26.06 -6.06 4.71
N PRO A 200 25.44 -5.10 4.00
CA PRO A 200 26.15 -4.30 3.02
C PRO A 200 27.23 -3.43 3.64
N SER A 201 28.18 -3.02 2.80
CA SER A 201 29.11 -1.95 3.13
C SER A 201 28.39 -0.59 3.10
N PRO A 202 28.79 0.39 3.91
CA PRO A 202 28.22 1.74 3.84
C PRO A 202 28.35 2.34 2.43
N GLY A 203 27.26 2.88 1.89
CA GLY A 203 27.20 3.42 0.53
C GLY A 203 26.98 2.39 -0.57
N GLU A 204 26.87 1.11 -0.23
CA GLU A 204 26.50 0.06 -1.18
C GLU A 204 25.01 0.16 -1.53
N SER A 205 24.69 -0.09 -2.79
CA SER A 205 23.32 -0.21 -3.30
C SER A 205 23.15 -1.57 -3.95
N PRO A 206 22.01 -2.26 -3.77
CA PRO A 206 21.78 -3.55 -4.38
C PRO A 206 21.56 -3.39 -5.89
N ASP A 207 21.85 -4.43 -6.66
CA ASP A 207 21.74 -4.42 -8.12
C ASP A 207 20.73 -5.47 -8.64
N PRO A 208 20.23 -5.35 -9.88
CA PRO A 208 19.24 -6.29 -10.43
C PRO A 208 19.70 -7.75 -10.53
N MET A 209 21.01 -8.04 -10.48
CA MET A 209 21.56 -9.40 -10.52
C MET A 209 21.70 -10.04 -9.12
N LEU A 210 21.21 -9.37 -8.08
CA LEU A 210 21.13 -9.89 -6.72
C LEU A 210 20.49 -11.29 -6.71
N ASN A 211 21.12 -12.20 -5.98
CA ASN A 211 20.74 -13.60 -5.86
C ASN A 211 20.89 -14.06 -4.39
N ASP A 212 20.61 -15.33 -4.13
CA ASP A 212 20.66 -15.88 -2.76
C ASP A 212 22.02 -15.73 -2.07
N SER A 213 23.12 -15.56 -2.81
CA SER A 213 24.48 -15.57 -2.26
C SER A 213 25.04 -14.18 -1.95
N ASP A 214 24.33 -13.10 -2.28
CA ASP A 214 24.69 -11.71 -2.00
C ASP A 214 23.50 -10.88 -1.47
N ALA A 215 22.31 -11.48 -1.35
CA ALA A 215 21.14 -10.86 -0.76
C ALA A 215 21.38 -10.35 0.67
N TRP A 216 20.98 -9.11 0.92
CA TRP A 216 20.99 -8.53 2.26
C TRP A 216 19.89 -9.15 3.14
N TYR A 217 18.72 -9.41 2.54
CA TYR A 217 17.58 -10.06 3.19
C TYR A 217 17.18 -11.33 2.49
N ARG A 218 16.92 -12.38 3.28
CA ARG A 218 16.33 -13.62 2.78
C ARG A 218 14.91 -13.78 3.29
N LEU A 219 13.97 -13.94 2.35
CA LEU A 219 12.55 -14.17 2.61
C LEU A 219 12.25 -15.61 2.22
N ARG A 220 12.23 -16.50 3.21
CA ARG A 220 11.96 -17.91 2.96
C ARG A 220 10.48 -18.21 3.15
N ILE A 221 9.86 -18.80 2.14
CA ILE A 221 8.42 -19.04 2.10
C ILE A 221 8.14 -20.54 2.23
N ASN A 222 7.28 -20.92 3.15
CA ASN A 222 6.86 -22.31 3.28
C ASN A 222 6.04 -22.73 2.03
N PRO A 223 6.39 -23.82 1.33
CA PRO A 223 5.66 -24.30 0.15
C PRO A 223 4.16 -24.54 0.36
N ASP A 224 3.73 -24.80 1.59
CA ASP A 224 2.34 -25.11 1.92
C ASP A 224 1.41 -23.89 1.92
N VAL A 225 1.95 -22.67 1.88
CA VAL A 225 1.12 -21.43 1.83
C VAL A 225 0.37 -21.27 0.51
N GLY A 226 0.78 -22.00 -0.54
CA GLY A 226 0.05 -22.11 -1.80
C GLY A 226 -0.18 -20.78 -2.51
N ARG A 227 -1.44 -20.36 -2.69
CA ARG A 227 -1.76 -19.12 -3.42
C ARG A 227 -1.40 -17.84 -2.66
N ASP A 228 -1.11 -17.95 -1.37
CA ASP A 228 -0.83 -16.82 -0.47
C ASP A 228 0.66 -16.44 -0.45
N VAL A 229 1.52 -17.04 -1.29
CA VAL A 229 2.98 -16.76 -1.34
C VAL A 229 3.29 -15.27 -1.40
N ILE A 230 2.66 -14.51 -2.32
CA ILE A 230 2.91 -13.07 -2.41
C ILE A 230 2.48 -12.32 -1.14
N VAL A 231 1.47 -12.85 -0.45
CA VAL A 231 0.97 -12.25 0.78
C VAL A 231 1.98 -12.45 1.90
N GLU A 232 2.58 -13.63 1.99
CA GLU A 232 3.66 -13.92 2.91
C GLU A 232 4.92 -13.09 2.61
N ILE A 233 5.28 -12.94 1.34
CA ILE A 233 6.39 -12.06 0.94
C ILE A 233 6.10 -10.62 1.37
N ALA A 234 4.91 -10.08 1.08
CA ALA A 234 4.54 -8.73 1.49
C ALA A 234 4.52 -8.55 3.02
N ARG A 235 4.14 -9.60 3.78
CA ARG A 235 4.22 -9.61 5.24
C ARG A 235 5.68 -9.52 5.71
N CYS A 236 6.58 -10.30 5.13
CA CYS A 236 8.01 -10.24 5.42
C CYS A 236 8.61 -8.85 5.09
N LEU A 237 8.22 -8.25 3.96
CA LEU A 237 8.63 -6.89 3.61
C LEU A 237 8.14 -5.88 4.66
N ALA A 238 6.89 -6.01 5.10
CA ALA A 238 6.35 -5.17 6.16
C ALA A 238 7.14 -5.31 7.47
N GLU A 239 7.61 -6.51 7.83
CA GLU A 239 8.44 -6.71 9.02
C GLU A 239 9.74 -5.89 9.01
N ILE A 240 10.38 -5.75 7.84
CA ILE A 240 11.58 -4.92 7.66
C ILE A 240 11.21 -3.44 7.89
N HIS A 241 10.15 -2.96 7.25
CA HIS A 241 9.72 -1.56 7.36
C HIS A 241 9.16 -1.20 8.75
N LEU A 242 8.63 -2.18 9.49
CA LEU A 242 8.10 -2.01 10.84
C LEU A 242 9.17 -2.13 11.95
N GLY A 243 10.42 -2.43 11.59
CA GLY A 243 11.53 -2.58 12.52
C GLY A 243 11.58 -3.91 13.26
N TYR A 244 10.83 -4.92 12.82
CA TYR A 244 10.88 -6.28 13.37
C TYR A 244 12.05 -7.09 12.82
N VAL A 245 12.52 -6.71 11.64
CA VAL A 245 13.80 -7.12 11.06
C VAL A 245 14.63 -5.85 10.89
N GLU A 246 15.92 -5.92 11.22
CA GLU A 246 16.80 -4.76 11.14
C GLU A 246 16.80 -4.16 9.74
N LYS A 247 16.53 -2.86 9.66
CA LYS A 247 16.55 -2.10 8.41
C LYS A 247 17.98 -1.63 8.14
N LEU A 248 18.54 -2.04 7.02
CA LEU A 248 19.94 -1.82 6.62
C LEU A 248 20.13 -0.53 5.80
N TRP A 249 19.08 0.27 5.65
CA TRP A 249 19.12 1.54 4.93
C TRP A 249 18.26 2.59 5.62
N GLY A 250 18.64 3.86 5.45
CA GLY A 250 17.90 4.99 6.01
C GLY A 250 17.78 4.93 7.54
N PRO A 251 16.79 5.64 8.12
CA PRO A 251 16.63 5.69 9.57
C PRO A 251 16.14 4.36 10.13
N THR A 252 16.70 3.95 11.28
CA THR A 252 16.24 2.81 12.05
C THR A 252 14.83 3.04 12.57
N VAL A 253 14.00 2.00 12.48
CA VAL A 253 12.66 1.95 13.07
C VAL A 253 12.70 0.94 14.21
N GLU A 254 12.28 1.33 15.41
CA GLU A 254 12.19 0.40 16.54
C GLU A 254 10.95 -0.49 16.38
N GLY A 255 11.11 -1.81 16.49
CA GLY A 255 10.00 -2.77 16.44
C GLY A 255 9.04 -2.64 17.63
N GLY A 256 7.76 -2.93 17.40
CA GLY A 256 6.74 -2.97 18.45
C GLY A 256 6.66 -4.33 19.16
N THR A 257 5.50 -4.66 19.70
CA THR A 257 5.25 -5.99 20.30
C THR A 257 4.20 -6.80 19.53
N GLN A 258 3.77 -6.33 18.37
CA GLN A 258 2.65 -6.88 17.60
C GLN A 258 3.10 -7.33 16.20
N ARG A 259 4.26 -8.02 16.12
CA ARG A 259 4.91 -8.42 14.87
C ARG A 259 3.96 -9.03 13.84
N GLY A 260 3.26 -10.11 14.20
CA GLY A 260 2.32 -10.77 13.30
C GLY A 260 1.18 -9.83 12.85
N PRO A 261 0.38 -9.30 13.79
CA PRO A 261 -0.74 -8.43 13.46
C PRO A 261 -0.38 -7.15 12.67
N GLU A 262 0.69 -6.44 13.02
CA GLU A 262 1.08 -5.20 12.34
C GLU A 262 1.57 -5.47 10.91
N SER A 263 2.41 -6.49 10.73
CA SER A 263 2.90 -6.87 9.40
C SER A 263 1.80 -7.41 8.50
N GLU A 264 0.85 -8.16 9.08
CA GLU A 264 -0.33 -8.62 8.35
C GLU A 264 -1.23 -7.45 7.92
N ALA A 265 -1.47 -6.47 8.80
CA ALA A 265 -2.25 -5.27 8.49
C ALA A 265 -1.60 -4.42 7.39
N ALA A 266 -0.27 -4.26 7.41
CA ALA A 266 0.45 -3.52 6.39
C ALA A 266 0.33 -4.20 5.01
N ALA A 267 0.56 -5.53 4.96
CA ALA A 267 0.37 -6.31 3.74
C ALA A 267 -1.09 -6.28 3.25
N TYR A 268 -2.06 -6.37 4.16
CA TYR A 268 -3.49 -6.27 3.86
C TYR A 268 -3.87 -4.96 3.16
N ILE A 269 -3.26 -3.85 3.58
CA ILE A 269 -3.48 -2.53 2.98
C ILE A 269 -2.83 -2.46 1.60
N ALA A 270 -1.53 -2.76 1.52
CA ALA A 270 -0.73 -2.62 0.31
C ALA A 270 -1.26 -3.50 -0.84
N LEU A 271 -1.54 -4.77 -0.57
CA LEU A 271 -1.88 -5.74 -1.61
C LEU A 271 -3.22 -5.45 -2.27
N GLU A 272 -4.23 -5.02 -1.52
CA GLU A 272 -5.52 -4.64 -2.11
C GLU A 272 -5.32 -3.53 -3.15
N ARG A 273 -4.52 -2.51 -2.80
CA ARG A 273 -4.16 -1.37 -3.65
C ARG A 273 -3.35 -1.78 -4.89
N LEU A 274 -2.80 -2.99 -4.90
CA LEU A 274 -2.10 -3.61 -6.04
C LEU A 274 -2.94 -4.64 -6.79
N TRP A 275 -4.25 -4.72 -6.53
CA TRP A 275 -5.16 -5.74 -7.08
C TRP A 275 -4.76 -7.18 -6.73
N ILE A 276 -4.13 -7.37 -5.57
CA ILE A 276 -3.80 -8.68 -5.04
C ILE A 276 -4.75 -8.95 -3.87
N PRO A 277 -5.51 -10.07 -3.90
CA PRO A 277 -6.37 -10.41 -2.79
C PRO A 277 -5.53 -10.67 -1.54
N GLN A 278 -6.07 -10.24 -0.40
CA GLN A 278 -5.56 -10.59 0.93
C GLN A 278 -5.38 -12.11 1.13
N ARG A 279 -4.61 -12.46 2.16
CA ARG A 279 -4.40 -13.84 2.65
C ARG A 279 -5.73 -14.57 2.87
N SER A 280 -5.68 -15.91 2.95
CA SER A 280 -6.80 -16.68 3.49
C SER A 280 -7.34 -16.04 4.77
N ARG A 281 -8.66 -15.82 4.81
CA ARG A 281 -9.40 -15.05 5.83
C ARG A 281 -9.50 -15.77 7.18
N ARG A 282 -8.47 -16.51 7.58
CA ARG A 282 -8.47 -17.47 8.68
C ARG A 282 -7.51 -17.09 9.81
N THR A 283 -6.87 -15.93 9.72
CA THR A 283 -5.96 -15.45 10.77
C THR A 283 -6.74 -14.86 11.93
N ASP A 284 -6.20 -14.98 13.14
CA ASP A 284 -6.81 -14.41 14.34
C ASP A 284 -6.95 -12.88 14.22
N TRP A 285 -5.91 -12.21 13.73
CA TRP A 285 -5.96 -10.77 13.48
C TRP A 285 -7.11 -10.39 12.56
N TYR A 286 -7.29 -11.08 11.42
CA TYR A 286 -8.36 -10.74 10.48
C TYR A 286 -9.75 -10.94 11.08
N HIS A 287 -9.95 -12.03 11.84
CA HIS A 287 -11.22 -12.27 12.52
C HIS A 287 -11.55 -11.14 13.51
N ARG A 288 -10.58 -10.74 14.34
CA ARG A 288 -10.75 -9.66 15.31
C ARG A 288 -10.96 -8.30 14.64
N TYR A 289 -10.21 -8.04 13.56
CA TYR A 289 -10.36 -6.83 12.75
C TYR A 289 -11.77 -6.75 12.17
N VAL A 290 -12.29 -7.78 11.52
CA VAL A 290 -13.64 -7.78 10.92
C VAL A 290 -14.74 -7.71 12.00
N ALA A 291 -14.52 -8.31 13.16
CA ALA A 291 -15.44 -8.24 14.30
C ALA A 291 -15.55 -6.83 14.91
N GLY A 292 -14.71 -5.87 14.50
CA GLY A 292 -14.69 -4.53 15.07
C GLY A 292 -14.11 -4.50 16.49
N GLU A 293 -13.26 -5.47 16.83
CA GLU A 293 -12.56 -5.46 18.09
C GLU A 293 -11.51 -4.34 18.11
N PRO A 294 -11.43 -3.54 19.19
CA PRO A 294 -10.36 -2.57 19.33
C PRO A 294 -8.99 -3.27 19.29
N MET A 295 -8.10 -2.76 18.44
CA MET A 295 -6.71 -3.22 18.45
C MET A 295 -6.03 -2.88 19.79
N PRO A 296 -5.04 -3.68 20.23
CA PRO A 296 -4.27 -3.37 21.43
C PRO A 296 -3.68 -1.95 21.38
N ASN A 297 -3.52 -1.28 22.53
CA ASN A 297 -3.02 0.09 22.56
C ASN A 297 -1.61 0.25 21.97
N GLN A 298 -0.81 -0.81 22.06
CA GLN A 298 0.53 -0.92 21.51
C GLN A 298 0.56 -1.17 19.99
N PHE A 299 -0.59 -1.33 19.33
CA PHE A 299 -0.67 -1.51 17.88
C PHE A 299 -0.44 -0.18 17.17
N ARG A 300 0.61 -0.10 16.35
CA ARG A 300 1.14 1.15 15.80
C ARG A 300 0.57 1.44 14.40
N TRP A 301 -0.68 1.89 14.35
CA TRP A 301 -1.35 2.21 13.07
C TRP A 301 -0.55 3.15 12.16
N SER A 302 0.10 4.18 12.72
CA SER A 302 0.92 5.11 11.93
C SER A 302 2.11 4.42 11.25
N GLU A 303 2.78 3.48 11.91
CA GLU A 303 3.88 2.71 11.31
C GLU A 303 3.35 1.66 10.33
N VAL A 304 2.18 1.07 10.60
CA VAL A 304 1.49 0.16 9.66
C VAL A 304 1.17 0.85 8.34
N PHE A 305 0.67 2.09 8.37
CA PHE A 305 0.39 2.84 7.13
C PHE A 305 1.67 3.19 6.36
N ARG A 306 2.75 3.57 7.04
CA ARG A 306 4.06 3.83 6.40
C ARG A 306 4.67 2.56 5.80
N ALA A 307 4.58 1.44 6.51
CA ALA A 307 5.04 0.15 6.02
C ALA A 307 4.20 -0.31 4.82
N ALA A 308 2.88 -0.12 4.85
CA ALA A 308 2.02 -0.42 3.72
C ALA A 308 2.39 0.40 2.48
N GLU A 309 2.71 1.69 2.65
CA GLU A 309 3.12 2.57 1.55
C GLU A 309 4.43 2.09 0.94
N ALA A 310 5.43 1.82 1.77
CA ALA A 310 6.73 1.33 1.29
C ALA A 310 6.62 -0.04 0.60
N VAL A 311 5.79 -0.95 1.12
CA VAL A 311 5.53 -2.26 0.48
C VAL A 311 4.79 -2.09 -0.86
N GLU A 312 3.79 -1.21 -0.91
CA GLU A 312 3.06 -0.90 -2.12
C GLU A 312 3.99 -0.31 -3.19
N ASP A 313 4.77 0.70 -2.85
CA ASP A 313 5.69 1.38 -3.75
C ASP A 313 6.80 0.44 -4.24
N LEU A 314 7.31 -0.42 -3.37
CA LEU A 314 8.32 -1.42 -3.73
C LEU A 314 7.74 -2.42 -4.73
N LEU A 315 6.63 -3.08 -4.39
CA LEU A 315 6.03 -4.11 -5.24
C LEU A 315 5.49 -3.53 -6.55
N ARG A 316 4.97 -2.29 -6.52
CA ARG A 316 4.58 -1.57 -7.73
C ARG A 316 5.78 -1.20 -8.60
N GLY A 317 6.95 -1.02 -8.01
CA GLY A 317 8.18 -0.64 -8.68
C GLY A 317 8.45 0.87 -8.73
N ASP A 318 7.76 1.65 -7.90
CA ASP A 318 7.94 3.10 -7.74
C ASP A 318 9.12 3.42 -6.79
N THR A 319 9.57 2.45 -6.00
CA THR A 319 10.81 2.56 -5.20
C THR A 319 12.06 2.57 -6.09
N ALA A 320 13.00 3.47 -5.81
CA ALA A 320 14.36 3.44 -6.33
C ALA A 320 15.26 2.52 -5.48
N PRO A 321 16.37 1.99 -6.02
CA PRO A 321 17.32 1.19 -5.24
C PRO A 321 17.81 1.97 -4.02
N VAL A 322 17.81 1.31 -2.86
CA VAL A 322 18.25 1.91 -1.59
C VAL A 322 19.76 1.89 -1.46
N THR A 323 20.30 2.71 -0.55
CA THR A 323 21.72 2.76 -0.23
C THR A 323 21.90 2.57 1.28
N ALA A 324 22.86 1.72 1.65
CA ALA A 324 23.19 1.38 3.04
C ALA A 324 23.87 2.51 3.81
#